data_AF-A0A6I2MEI2-F1
#
_entry.id   AF-A0A6I2MEI2-F1
#
_cell.length_a   1.000
_cell.length_b   1.000
_cell.length_c   1.000
_cell.angle_alpha   90.00
_cell.angle_beta   90.00
_cell.angle_gamma   90.00
#
_symmetry.space_group_name_H-M   'P 1'
#
loop_
_entity.id
_entity.type
_entity.pdbx_description
1 polymer ?
#
loop_
_entity_poly.entity_id
_entity_poly.type
_entity_poly.pdbx_seq_one_letter_code
_entity_poly.pdbx_strand_id
1 'polypeptide(L)'
;MIVQFVPTPDDIAEIKGILNIHDSKHDEYIKTMLPLLFEHVMIYTNNDFGGISPEGAVIIPGGVKIYIAKALEHNLNASGLKSRTMGSVSYSYDLNFPDSFKGYLKPYKRLRFI
;
A
#
# COMPACT_ATOMS: atom_id res chain seq x y z
N MET A 1 -0.98 1.27 -21.17
CA MET A 1 -0.20 0.07 -20.79
C MET A 1 -0.44 -0.13 -19.31
N ILE A 2 -1.23 -1.14 -18.92
CA ILE A 2 -1.51 -1.42 -17.50
C ILE A 2 -0.26 -2.12 -16.98
N VAL A 3 0.59 -1.39 -16.26
CA VAL A 3 1.82 -1.94 -15.70
C VAL A 3 1.44 -2.56 -14.36
N GLN A 4 1.42 -3.89 -14.31
CA GLN A 4 1.21 -4.62 -13.07
C GLN A 4 2.46 -4.45 -12.20
N PHE A 5 2.35 -3.66 -11.13
CA PHE A 5 3.39 -3.59 -10.11
C PHE A 5 3.53 -4.98 -9.48
N VAL A 6 4.68 -5.62 -9.69
CA VAL A 6 5.02 -6.88 -9.02
C VAL A 6 5.83 -6.51 -7.77
N PRO A 7 5.26 -6.61 -6.56
CA PRO A 7 5.99 -6.28 -5.35
C PRO A 7 7.19 -7.21 -5.19
N THR A 8 8.38 -6.63 -5.06
CA THR A 8 9.59 -7.40 -4.78
C THR A 8 9.59 -7.88 -3.32
N PRO A 9 10.23 -9.03 -3.01
CA PRO A 9 10.28 -9.55 -1.64
C PRO A 9 10.95 -8.58 -0.64
N ASP A 10 11.86 -7.73 -1.12
CA ASP A 10 12.55 -6.73 -0.29
C ASP A 10 11.61 -5.58 0.12
N ASP A 11 10.76 -5.10 -0.79
CA ASP A 11 9.73 -4.08 -0.47
C ASP A 11 8.77 -4.58 0.62
N ILE A 12 8.41 -5.86 0.56
CA ILE A 12 7.54 -6.50 1.55
C ILE A 12 8.23 -6.56 2.91
N ALA A 13 9.53 -6.89 2.96
CA ALA A 13 10.29 -6.95 4.19
C ALA A 13 10.41 -5.57 4.86
N GLU A 14 10.65 -4.52 4.07
CA GLU A 14 10.71 -3.15 4.58
C GLU A 14 9.36 -2.69 5.16
N ILE A 15 8.27 -2.94 4.43
CA ILE A 15 6.93 -2.54 4.87
C ILE A 15 6.50 -3.31 6.13
N LYS A 16 6.85 -4.61 6.23
CA LYS A 16 6.68 -5.38 7.46
C LYS A 16 7.49 -4.81 8.62
N GLY A 17 8.72 -4.37 8.37
CA GLY A 17 9.56 -3.69 9.35
C GLY A 17 8.89 -2.42 9.90
N ILE A 18 8.28 -1.61 9.02
CA ILE A 18 7.55 -0.40 9.42
C ILE A 18 6.28 -0.75 10.22
N LEU A 19 5.58 -1.82 9.85
CA LEU A 19 4.38 -2.29 10.52
C LEU A 19 4.63 -2.94 11.89
N ASN A 20 5.89 -3.28 12.21
CA ASN A 20 6.25 -4.07 13.39
C ASN A 20 5.48 -5.42 13.47
N ILE A 21 5.15 -6.00 12.31
CA ILE A 21 4.48 -7.31 12.20
C ILE A 21 5.52 -8.33 11.75
N HIS A 22 5.77 -9.32 12.60
CA HIS A 22 6.71 -10.42 12.32
C HIS A 22 6.01 -11.73 11.93
N ASP A 23 4.68 -11.73 11.81
CA ASP A 23 3.90 -12.92 11.46
C ASP A 23 3.86 -13.15 9.93
N SER A 24 4.00 -14.40 9.49
CA SER A 24 4.00 -14.78 8.06
C SER A 24 2.59 -14.91 7.47
N LYS A 25 1.55 -14.86 8.30
CA LYS A 25 0.15 -15.08 7.91
C LYS A 25 -0.41 -14.01 6.97
N HIS A 26 0.17 -12.82 6.95
CA HIS A 26 -0.34 -11.68 6.19
C HIS A 26 0.40 -11.46 4.85
N ASP A 27 1.34 -12.34 4.51
CA ASP A 27 2.22 -12.16 3.35
C ASP A 27 1.45 -12.16 2.04
N GLU A 28 0.48 -13.07 1.89
CA GLU A 28 -0.37 -13.14 0.71
C GLU A 28 -1.25 -11.90 0.56
N TYR A 29 -1.80 -11.40 1.68
CA TYR A 29 -2.61 -10.19 1.70
C TYR A 29 -1.79 -8.94 1.34
N ILE A 30 -0.58 -8.83 1.88
CA ILE A 30 0.32 -7.71 1.58
C ILE A 30 0.69 -7.74 0.09
N LYS A 31 1.01 -8.92 -0.47
CA LYS A 31 1.32 -9.09 -1.90
C LYS A 31 0.18 -8.62 -2.81
N THR A 32 -1.08 -8.90 -2.46
CA THR A 32 -2.23 -8.48 -3.28
C THR A 32 -2.62 -7.02 -3.06
N MET A 33 -2.48 -6.51 -1.84
CA MET A 33 -2.89 -5.14 -1.49
C MET A 33 -1.87 -4.08 -1.96
N LEU A 34 -0.58 -4.40 -1.96
CA LEU A 34 0.47 -3.47 -2.39
C LEU A 34 0.25 -2.83 -3.77
N PRO A 35 -0.03 -3.59 -4.85
CA PRO A 35 -0.27 -2.98 -6.16
C PRO A 35 -1.49 -2.05 -6.15
N LEU A 36 -2.57 -2.41 -5.44
CA LEU A 36 -3.78 -1.59 -5.34
C LEU A 36 -3.50 -0.26 -4.63
N LEU A 37 -2.73 -0.30 -3.53
CA LEU A 37 -2.33 0.91 -2.82
C LEU A 37 -1.41 1.78 -3.67
N PHE A 38 -0.52 1.17 -4.44
CA PHE A 38 0.40 1.91 -5.29
C PHE A 38 -0.32 2.63 -6.43
N GLU A 39 -1.28 1.97 -7.09
CA GLU A 39 -2.16 2.60 -8.08
C GLU A 39 -2.93 3.79 -7.47
N HIS A 40 -3.48 3.63 -6.27
CA HIS A 40 -4.17 4.72 -5.57
C HIS A 40 -3.23 5.90 -5.26
N VAL A 41 -1.99 5.64 -4.84
CA VAL A 41 -0.98 6.68 -4.61
C VAL A 41 -0.66 7.41 -5.91
N MET A 42 -0.44 6.69 -7.02
CA MET A 42 -0.15 7.28 -8.33
C MET A 42 -1.27 8.21 -8.81
N ILE A 43 -2.53 7.78 -8.68
CA ILE A 43 -3.70 8.59 -9.02
C ILE A 43 -3.73 9.87 -8.17
N TYR A 44 -3.42 9.77 -6.88
CA TYR A 44 -3.47 10.91 -5.96
C TYR A 44 -2.31 11.91 -6.19
N THR A 45 -1.09 11.41 -6.39
CA THR A 45 0.11 12.25 -6.56
C THR A 45 0.29 12.74 -7.99
N ASN A 46 -0.42 12.14 -8.97
CA ASN A 46 -0.25 12.40 -10.39
C ASN A 46 1.23 12.32 -10.81
N ASN A 47 1.96 11.36 -10.22
CA ASN A 47 3.39 11.19 -10.38
C ASN A 47 3.74 9.72 -10.43
N ASP A 48 4.43 9.30 -11.48
CA ASP A 48 4.83 7.91 -11.67
C ASP A 48 6.15 7.56 -10.96
N PHE A 49 6.60 8.39 -10.01
CA PHE A 49 7.82 8.20 -9.19
C PHE A 49 9.07 7.74 -9.97
N GLY A 50 9.26 8.28 -11.17
CA GLY A 50 10.42 7.95 -12.02
C GLY A 50 10.19 6.82 -13.02
N GLY A 51 8.96 6.30 -13.12
CA GLY A 51 8.62 5.17 -13.97
C GLY A 51 8.98 3.83 -13.31
N ILE A 52 8.31 2.77 -13.74
CA ILE A 52 8.70 1.41 -13.39
C ILE A 52 10.06 1.16 -14.04
N SER A 53 11.10 0.92 -13.23
CA SER A 53 12.40 0.48 -13.76
C SER A 53 12.18 -0.79 -14.60
N PRO A 54 12.99 -1.07 -15.63
CA PRO A 54 12.82 -2.27 -16.47
C PRO A 54 12.83 -3.61 -15.70
N GLU A 55 13.24 -3.61 -14.43
CA GLU A 55 13.19 -4.75 -13.51
C GLU A 55 11.96 -4.79 -12.59
N GLY A 56 10.98 -3.89 -12.75
CA GLY A 56 9.82 -3.82 -11.87
C GLY A 56 10.06 -3.13 -10.52
N ALA A 57 11.31 -2.78 -10.21
CA ALA A 57 11.67 -2.05 -8.99
C ALA A 57 11.26 -0.57 -9.10
N VAL A 58 10.32 -0.16 -8.25
CA VAL A 58 9.93 1.24 -8.09
C VAL A 58 10.72 1.85 -6.94
N ILE A 59 11.34 3.01 -7.16
CA ILE A 59 11.94 3.79 -6.08
C ILE A 59 10.79 4.44 -5.30
N ILE A 60 10.28 3.74 -4.28
CA ILE A 60 9.22 4.27 -3.42
C ILE A 60 9.85 5.27 -2.44
N PRO A 61 9.44 6.56 -2.45
CA PRO A 61 9.91 7.52 -1.46
C PRO A 61 9.49 7.11 -0.05
N GLY A 62 10.32 7.41 0.96
CA GLY A 62 10.04 7.04 2.35
C GLY A 62 8.67 7.49 2.86
N GLY A 63 8.20 8.68 2.45
CA GLY A 63 6.86 9.15 2.81
C GLY A 63 5.72 8.31 2.22
N VAL A 64 5.91 7.75 1.02
CA VAL A 64 4.96 6.83 0.40
C VAL A 64 5.00 5.46 1.09
N LYS A 65 6.18 4.97 1.51
CA LYS A 65 6.30 3.74 2.32
C LYS A 65 5.53 3.86 3.64
N ILE A 66 5.65 4.99 4.34
CA ILE A 66 4.90 5.26 5.58
C ILE A 66 3.39 5.31 5.32
N TYR A 67 2.95 5.91 4.21
CA TYR A 67 1.55 5.92 3.81
C TYR A 67 1.02 4.51 3.60
N ILE A 68 1.73 3.69 2.81
CA ILE A 68 1.35 2.31 2.51
C ILE A 68 1.28 1.48 3.79
N ALA A 69 2.27 1.59 4.68
CA ALA A 69 2.25 0.91 5.96
C ALA A 69 1.02 1.29 6.80
N LYS A 70 0.71 2.58 6.93
CA LYS A 70 -0.47 3.03 7.68
C LYS A 70 -1.80 2.61 7.05
N ALA A 71 -1.86 2.58 5.73
CA ALA A 71 -3.03 2.08 5.00
C ALA A 71 -3.25 0.58 5.26
N LEU A 72 -2.17 -0.21 5.27
CA LEU A 72 -2.22 -1.63 5.61
C LEU A 72 -2.63 -1.86 7.06
N GLU A 73 -2.05 -1.12 8.01
CA GLU A 73 -2.42 -1.17 9.43
C GLU A 73 -3.91 -0.87 9.62
N HIS A 74 -4.44 0.16 8.93
CA HIS A 74 -5.85 0.50 8.97
C HIS A 74 -6.74 -0.64 8.47
N ASN A 75 -6.39 -1.28 7.35
CA ASN A 75 -7.19 -2.37 6.81
C ASN A 75 -7.14 -3.64 7.68
N LEU A 76 -6.01 -3.90 8.34
CA LEU A 76 -5.88 -4.97 9.32
C LEU A 76 -6.73 -4.69 10.58
N ASN A 77 -6.74 -3.45 11.06
CA ASN A 77 -7.49 -3.04 12.26
C ASN A 77 -9.00 -2.85 12.01
N ALA A 78 -9.40 -2.39 10.82
CA ALA A 78 -10.79 -2.18 10.43
C ALA A 78 -11.59 -3.48 10.30
N SER A 79 -10.91 -4.64 10.23
CA SER A 79 -11.52 -5.97 10.37
C SER A 79 -11.91 -6.30 11.83
N GLY A 80 -12.24 -5.26 12.61
CA GLY A 80 -12.62 -5.36 14.02
C GLY A 80 -13.94 -6.11 14.22
N LEU A 81 -13.86 -7.23 14.93
CA LEU A 81 -14.91 -7.85 15.77
C LEU A 81 -16.32 -8.07 15.17
N LYS A 82 -16.52 -8.06 13.84
CA LYS A 82 -17.75 -8.60 13.24
C LYS A 82 -17.62 -10.12 13.10
N SER A 83 -17.98 -10.84 14.16
CA SER A 83 -18.23 -12.30 14.15
C SER A 83 -17.16 -13.13 13.43
N ARG A 84 -16.09 -13.51 14.13
CA ARG A 84 -15.16 -14.54 13.65
C ARG A 84 -15.87 -15.89 13.56
N THR A 85 -16.36 -16.25 12.38
CA THR A 85 -16.65 -17.64 12.05
C THR A 85 -15.30 -18.32 11.74
N MET A 86 -14.98 -19.41 12.43
CA MET A 86 -13.65 -20.07 12.49
C MET A 86 -13.04 -20.56 11.15
N GLY A 87 -13.60 -20.22 9.98
CA GLY A 87 -13.32 -20.89 8.71
C GLY A 87 -12.70 -20.07 7.58
N SER A 88 -12.70 -18.73 7.60
CA SER A 88 -12.07 -17.93 6.53
C SER A 88 -11.68 -16.54 7.02
N VAL A 89 -10.46 -16.11 6.70
CA VAL A 89 -10.03 -14.73 6.92
C VAL A 89 -10.65 -13.87 5.83
N SER A 90 -11.70 -13.12 6.17
CA SER A 90 -12.28 -12.12 5.27
C SER A 90 -11.36 -10.90 5.25
N TYR A 91 -10.45 -10.83 4.28
CA TYR A 91 -9.67 -9.63 4.01
C TYR A 91 -10.55 -8.57 3.34
N SER A 92 -10.56 -7.36 3.89
CA SER A 92 -11.19 -6.20 3.26
C SER A 92 -10.12 -5.38 2.52
N TYR A 93 -10.40 -5.08 1.26
CA TYR A 93 -9.54 -4.28 0.38
C TYR A 93 -10.12 -2.86 0.23
N ASP A 94 -10.32 -2.18 1.35
CA ASP A 94 -10.87 -0.82 1.33
C ASP A 94 -9.77 0.19 0.93
N LEU A 95 -10.17 1.17 0.13
CA LEU A 95 -9.34 2.29 -0.33
C LEU A 95 -9.78 3.63 0.30
N ASN A 96 -10.83 3.61 1.14
CA ASN A 96 -11.31 4.77 1.86
C ASN A 96 -10.48 5.00 3.12
N PHE A 97 -9.41 5.76 2.98
CA PHE A 97 -8.55 6.13 4.09
C PHE A 97 -8.89 7.51 4.67
N PRO A 98 -8.72 7.72 5.99
CA PRO A 98 -8.81 9.04 6.60
C PRO A 98 -7.90 10.06 5.93
N ASP A 99 -8.35 11.31 5.83
CA ASP A 99 -7.60 12.39 5.18
C ASP A 99 -6.23 12.68 5.82
N SER A 100 -6.05 12.29 7.09
CA SER A 100 -4.78 12.37 7.81
C SER A 100 -3.65 11.64 7.07
N PHE A 101 -3.94 10.50 6.43
CA PHE A 101 -2.91 9.74 5.71
C PHE A 101 -2.47 10.46 4.43
N LYS A 102 -3.38 11.21 3.79
CA LYS A 102 -3.05 12.01 2.59
C LYS A 102 -1.97 13.05 2.89
N GLY A 103 -1.79 13.45 4.14
CA GLY A 103 -0.69 14.32 4.59
C GLY A 103 0.70 13.84 4.17
N TYR A 104 0.94 12.53 4.20
CA TYR A 104 2.22 11.93 3.77
C TYR A 104 2.44 12.00 2.26
N LEU A 105 1.36 12.06 1.49
CA LEU A 105 1.40 12.12 0.02
C LEU A 105 1.41 13.56 -0.52
N LYS A 106 0.99 14.55 0.27
CA LYS A 106 0.94 15.97 -0.14
C LYS A 106 2.25 16.48 -0.75
N PRO A 107 3.44 16.20 -0.20
CA PRO A 107 4.70 16.70 -0.75
C PRO A 107 5.02 16.18 -2.16
N TYR A 108 4.49 15.00 -2.51
CA TYR A 108 4.77 14.33 -3.78
C TYR A 108 3.73 14.66 -4.86
N LYS A 109 2.71 15.47 -4.53
CA LYS A 109 1.62 15.80 -5.44
C LYS A 109 2.10 16.79 -6.51
N ARG A 110 2.05 16.36 -7.77
CA ARG A 110 2.31 17.20 -8.93
C ARG A 110 1.05 17.97 -9.36
N LEU A 111 1.24 19.16 -9.93
CA LEU A 111 0.16 19.91 -10.54
C LEU A 111 -0.37 19.13 -11.75
N ARG A 112 -1.70 18.99 -11.84
CA ARG A 112 -2.37 18.46 -13.01
C ARG A 112 -2.84 19.64 -13.84
N PHE A 113 -2.18 19.88 -14.97
CA PHE A 113 -2.68 20.81 -15.97
C PHE A 113 -3.83 20.09 -16.70
N ILE A 114 -5.05 20.63 -16.56
CA ILE A 114 -6.23 20.24 -17.33
C ILE A 114 -6.23 21.06 -18.61
#